data_AF-A0A1V5PS00-F1
#
_entry.id   AF-A0A1V5PS00-F1
#
_cell.length_a   1.000
_cell.length_b   1.000
_cell.length_c   1.000
_cell.angle_alpha   90.00
_cell.angle_beta   90.00
_cell.angle_gamma   90.00
#
_symmetry.space_group_name_H-M   'P 1'
#
loop_
_entity.id
_entity.type
_entity.pdbx_description
1 polymer ?
#
loop_
_entity_poly.entity_id
_entity_poly.type
_entity_poly.pdbx_seq_one_letter_code
_entity_poly.pdbx_strand_id
1 'polypeptide(L)'
;MVKASPVDVLLPMPDAVPGKLAELLSKDGIGGFFGPHINASIDSLMGIKSFCAEQGVEVNGFDAKLKFSDLKTDKDGLIPVVVQEYRTNQVLMVAYMNEEAFESTIKTGRMTYYSRSRQSQWVKGETSGHFQYVKSLSADCDKDTLLAKVSQVGVACHTGSYSCFFNEIVKKEYINRDPHKVLEDVYGVIADRKANPKEGSYTNYLFDKGIDKILKKVGEEATEIIIAAKNPEKEEVKYEISDFLYHCMVLMVEKGVTWDEIMSDLASR
;
A
#
# COMPACT_ATOMS: atom_id res chain seq x y z
N MET A 1 -0.87 0.35 -47.12
CA MET A 1 -1.03 -0.57 -45.98
C MET A 1 -1.13 0.26 -44.72
N VAL A 2 -2.29 0.29 -44.08
CA VAL A 2 -2.46 0.95 -42.77
C VAL A 2 -1.70 0.10 -41.77
N LYS A 3 -0.57 0.60 -41.23
CA LYS A 3 0.03 0.01 -40.04
C LYS A 3 -0.98 0.24 -38.92
N ALA A 4 -1.71 -0.80 -38.52
CA ALA A 4 -2.50 -0.76 -37.31
C ALA A 4 -1.57 -0.32 -36.16
N SER A 5 -2.05 0.61 -35.33
CA SER A 5 -1.36 1.01 -34.10
C SER A 5 -0.99 -0.25 -33.30
N PRO A 6 0.18 -0.31 -32.64
CA PRO A 6 0.50 -1.41 -31.73
C PRO A 6 -0.39 -1.26 -30.50
N VAL A 7 -1.61 -1.77 -30.60
CA VAL A 7 -2.54 -1.86 -29.48
C VAL A 7 -2.39 -3.27 -28.94
N ASP A 8 -1.99 -3.37 -27.69
CA ASP A 8 -1.95 -4.64 -27.00
C ASP A 8 -3.35 -5.23 -26.92
N VAL A 9 -3.51 -6.44 -27.46
CA VAL A 9 -4.77 -7.18 -27.48
C VAL A 9 -4.81 -8.10 -26.26
N LEU A 10 -5.90 -8.06 -25.51
CA LEU A 10 -6.20 -9.05 -24.50
C LEU A 10 -6.96 -10.21 -25.15
N LEU A 11 -6.53 -11.44 -24.92
CA LEU A 11 -7.18 -12.64 -25.46
C LEU A 11 -8.03 -13.37 -24.40
N PRO A 12 -9.17 -13.97 -24.78
CA PRO A 12 -9.84 -14.89 -23.88
C PRO A 12 -8.91 -16.07 -23.57
N MET A 13 -8.77 -16.43 -22.29
CA MET A 13 -7.89 -17.52 -21.88
C MET A 13 -8.32 -18.85 -22.56
N PRO A 14 -7.46 -19.51 -23.35
CA PRO A 14 -7.77 -20.82 -23.90
C PRO A 14 -7.86 -21.85 -22.77
N ASP A 15 -8.66 -22.91 -22.97
CA ASP A 15 -8.81 -24.01 -22.01
C ASP A 15 -7.43 -24.45 -21.47
N ALA A 16 -7.32 -24.41 -20.14
CA ALA A 16 -6.09 -24.21 -19.36
C ALA A 16 -4.91 -25.16 -19.68
N VAL A 17 -4.06 -24.79 -20.63
CA VAL A 17 -2.74 -25.41 -20.83
C VAL A 17 -1.64 -24.35 -20.68
N PRO A 18 -0.84 -24.36 -19.59
CA PRO A 18 0.26 -23.40 -19.35
C PRO A 18 1.19 -23.20 -20.55
N GLY A 19 1.57 -24.27 -21.25
CA GLY A 19 2.43 -24.20 -22.43
C GLY A 19 1.87 -23.32 -23.55
N LYS A 20 0.55 -23.29 -23.73
CA LYS A 20 -0.11 -22.49 -24.76
C LYS A 20 -0.22 -21.02 -24.37
N LEU A 21 -0.23 -20.71 -23.07
CA LEU A 21 -0.20 -19.32 -22.56
C LEU A 21 1.13 -18.65 -22.88
N ALA A 22 2.25 -19.31 -22.60
CA ALA A 22 3.58 -18.75 -22.89
C ALA A 22 3.81 -18.55 -24.40
N GLU A 23 3.38 -19.51 -25.23
CA GLU A 23 3.44 -19.39 -26.70
C GLU A 23 2.60 -18.21 -27.24
N LEU A 24 1.47 -17.91 -26.61
CA LEU A 24 0.62 -16.80 -27.03
C LEU A 24 1.16 -15.45 -26.53
N LEU A 25 1.70 -15.38 -25.32
CA LEU A 25 2.32 -14.14 -24.80
C LEU A 25 3.64 -13.78 -25.48
N SER A 26 4.31 -14.75 -26.13
CA SER A 26 5.52 -14.46 -26.90
C SER A 26 5.25 -13.84 -28.27
N LYS A 27 3.98 -13.68 -28.68
CA LYS A 27 3.61 -13.06 -29.97
C LYS A 27 3.40 -11.55 -29.80
N ASP A 28 3.99 -10.78 -30.71
CA ASP A 28 3.86 -9.33 -30.75
C ASP A 28 2.38 -8.87 -30.76
N GLY A 29 2.04 -7.93 -29.88
CA GLY A 29 0.72 -7.33 -29.79
C GLY A 29 -0.27 -8.09 -28.90
N ILE A 30 0.14 -9.13 -28.17
CA ILE A 30 -0.67 -9.75 -27.11
C ILE A 30 -0.20 -9.23 -25.75
N GLY A 31 -1.01 -8.41 -25.10
CA GLY A 31 -0.69 -7.83 -23.78
C GLY A 31 -1.15 -8.66 -22.59
N GLY A 32 -1.97 -9.68 -22.80
CA GLY A 32 -2.47 -10.51 -21.71
C GLY A 32 -3.69 -11.35 -22.07
N PHE A 33 -4.26 -11.97 -21.04
CA PHE A 33 -5.50 -12.75 -21.17
C PHE A 33 -6.56 -12.30 -20.17
N PHE A 34 -7.81 -12.63 -20.46
CA PHE A 34 -8.95 -12.44 -19.57
C PHE A 34 -9.86 -13.67 -19.63
N GLY A 35 -10.70 -13.86 -18.60
CA GLY A 35 -11.74 -14.88 -18.62
C GLY A 35 -11.88 -15.64 -17.30
N PRO A 36 -12.91 -16.51 -17.21
CA PRO A 36 -13.28 -17.18 -15.97
C PRO A 36 -12.15 -18.02 -15.37
N HIS A 37 -11.29 -18.59 -16.21
CA HIS A 37 -10.15 -19.39 -15.78
C HIS A 37 -9.06 -18.56 -15.10
N ILE A 38 -8.78 -17.33 -15.54
CA ILE A 38 -7.87 -16.41 -14.82
C ILE A 38 -8.49 -16.02 -13.48
N ASN A 39 -9.79 -15.72 -13.47
CA ASN A 39 -10.47 -15.33 -12.23
C ASN A 39 -10.46 -16.47 -11.20
N ALA A 40 -10.61 -17.73 -11.66
CA ALA A 40 -10.53 -18.91 -10.81
C ALA A 40 -9.08 -19.29 -10.42
N SER A 41 -8.09 -18.79 -11.16
CA SER A 41 -6.66 -19.08 -10.97
C SER A 41 -5.89 -17.85 -10.45
N ILE A 42 -6.59 -16.87 -9.87
CA ILE A 42 -5.97 -15.61 -9.43
C ILE A 42 -4.85 -15.86 -8.41
N ASP A 43 -5.01 -16.90 -7.59
CA ASP A 43 -4.04 -17.34 -6.58
C ASP A 43 -2.77 -17.97 -7.18
N SER A 44 -2.80 -18.31 -8.47
CA SER A 44 -1.67 -18.88 -9.22
C SER A 44 -1.12 -17.94 -10.30
N LEU A 45 -1.59 -16.68 -10.40
CA LEU A 45 -1.09 -15.67 -11.35
C LEU A 45 0.43 -15.54 -11.33
N MET A 46 1.04 -15.58 -10.15
CA MET A 46 2.51 -15.56 -10.04
C MET A 46 3.16 -16.85 -10.55
N GLY A 47 2.54 -18.01 -10.34
CA GLY A 47 2.99 -19.26 -10.93
C GLY A 47 2.91 -19.25 -12.47
N ILE A 48 1.86 -18.65 -13.02
CA ILE A 48 1.73 -18.43 -14.47
C ILE A 48 2.84 -17.49 -14.96
N LYS A 49 3.12 -16.39 -14.24
CA LYS A 49 4.22 -15.49 -14.56
C LYS A 49 5.57 -16.21 -14.52
N SER A 50 5.87 -16.98 -13.47
CA SER A 50 7.12 -17.76 -13.39
C SER A 50 7.25 -18.75 -14.55
N PHE A 51 6.17 -19.47 -14.90
CA PHE A 51 6.19 -20.36 -16.06
C PHE A 51 6.46 -19.61 -17.36
N CYS A 52 5.83 -18.44 -17.56
CA CYS A 52 6.08 -17.60 -18.73
C CYS A 52 7.54 -17.11 -18.77
N ALA A 53 8.11 -16.68 -17.64
CA ALA A 53 9.53 -16.31 -17.52
C ALA A 53 10.46 -17.46 -17.89
N GLU A 54 10.19 -18.68 -17.40
CA GLU A 54 10.96 -19.89 -17.74
C GLU A 54 10.93 -20.21 -19.25
N GLN A 55 9.88 -19.80 -19.95
CA GLN A 55 9.74 -19.92 -21.40
C GLN A 55 10.25 -18.70 -22.19
N GLY A 56 10.92 -17.75 -21.52
CA GLY A 56 11.52 -16.57 -22.14
C GLY A 56 10.54 -15.43 -22.43
N VAL A 57 9.33 -15.47 -21.88
CA VAL A 57 8.37 -14.36 -21.93
C VAL A 57 8.70 -13.36 -20.83
N GLU A 58 8.88 -12.09 -21.19
CA GLU A 58 9.08 -11.03 -20.21
C GLU A 58 7.82 -10.84 -19.35
N VAL A 59 7.98 -10.90 -18.03
CA VAL A 59 6.90 -10.74 -17.07
C VAL A 59 7.30 -9.80 -15.96
N ASN A 60 6.33 -9.05 -15.44
CA ASN A 60 6.51 -8.27 -14.21
C ASN A 60 6.64 -9.21 -13.01
N GLY A 61 7.87 -9.67 -12.73
CA GLY A 61 8.26 -10.51 -11.59
C GLY A 61 9.07 -9.74 -10.53
N PHE A 62 9.34 -10.41 -9.41
CA PHE A 62 10.30 -9.92 -8.41
C PHE A 62 11.68 -10.50 -8.72
N ASP A 63 12.48 -9.80 -9.52
CA ASP A 63 13.88 -10.20 -9.71
C ASP A 63 14.72 -9.74 -8.51
N ALA A 64 15.12 -10.70 -7.69
CA ALA A 64 15.92 -10.42 -6.50
C ALA A 64 17.36 -10.07 -6.89
N LYS A 65 17.78 -8.83 -6.56
CA LYS A 65 19.16 -8.37 -6.75
C LYS A 65 20.18 -9.09 -5.86
N LEU A 66 19.71 -9.64 -4.74
CA LEU A 66 20.50 -10.42 -3.78
C LEU A 66 19.92 -11.83 -3.72
N LYS A 67 20.79 -12.84 -3.68
CA LYS A 67 20.42 -14.21 -3.37
C LYS A 67 20.35 -14.42 -1.87
N PHE A 68 19.69 -15.48 -1.41
CA PHE A 68 19.65 -15.81 0.01
C PHE A 68 21.06 -16.05 0.58
N SER A 69 21.96 -16.62 -0.22
CA SER A 69 23.38 -16.82 0.12
C SER A 69 24.16 -15.52 0.39
N ASP A 70 23.65 -14.37 -0.04
CA ASP A 70 24.27 -13.06 0.21
C ASP A 70 23.85 -12.45 1.57
N LEU A 71 22.91 -13.08 2.27
CA LEU A 71 22.34 -12.66 3.54
C LEU A 71 23.04 -13.38 4.70
N LYS A 72 23.07 -12.73 5.86
CA LYS A 72 23.58 -13.33 7.10
C LYS A 72 22.42 -13.90 7.89
N THR A 73 22.42 -15.21 8.05
CA THR A 73 21.42 -15.89 8.89
C THR A 73 21.94 -16.08 10.31
N ASP A 74 21.03 -16.31 11.24
CA ASP A 74 21.37 -16.81 12.56
C ASP A 74 21.93 -18.26 12.49
N LYS A 75 22.29 -18.79 13.66
CA LYS A 75 22.82 -20.15 13.82
C LYS A 75 21.88 -21.26 13.34
N ASP A 76 20.59 -20.97 13.23
CA ASP A 76 19.54 -21.91 12.83
C ASP A 76 19.20 -21.75 11.34
N GLY A 77 19.95 -20.93 10.59
CA GLY A 77 19.75 -20.67 9.16
C GLY A 77 18.57 -19.72 8.88
N LEU A 78 18.16 -18.91 9.87
CA LEU A 78 17.01 -18.05 9.77
C LEU A 78 17.40 -16.58 9.69
N ILE A 79 16.59 -15.79 8.98
CA ILE A 79 16.72 -14.34 8.93
C ILE A 79 15.45 -13.68 9.49
N PRO A 80 15.55 -12.71 10.42
CA PRO A 80 14.41 -11.92 10.86
C PRO A 80 13.86 -11.06 9.72
N VAL A 81 12.54 -10.93 9.68
CA VAL A 81 11.82 -10.11 8.71
C VAL A 81 10.88 -9.17 9.44
N VAL A 82 11.13 -7.87 9.33
CA VAL A 82 10.21 -6.81 9.76
C VAL A 82 9.21 -6.56 8.64
N VAL A 83 7.94 -6.67 8.95
CA VAL A 83 6.85 -6.56 7.97
C VAL A 83 6.13 -5.23 8.19
N GLN A 84 6.01 -4.43 7.14
CA GLN A 84 5.49 -3.08 7.19
C GLN A 84 4.40 -2.87 6.12
N GLU A 85 3.32 -2.18 6.46
CA GLU A 85 2.33 -1.74 5.47
C GLU A 85 2.97 -0.74 4.51
N TYR A 86 2.84 -0.99 3.20
CA TYR A 86 3.56 -0.21 2.19
C TYR A 86 3.08 1.24 2.09
N ARG A 87 1.80 1.51 2.39
CA ARG A 87 1.21 2.86 2.35
C ARG A 87 1.54 3.68 3.59
N THR A 88 1.25 3.12 4.76
CA THR A 88 1.28 3.86 6.03
C THR A 88 2.61 3.76 6.76
N ASN A 89 3.51 2.90 6.29
CA ASN A 89 4.74 2.52 6.99
C ASN A 89 4.50 1.96 8.41
N GLN A 90 3.28 1.52 8.74
CA GLN A 90 3.02 0.88 10.03
C GLN A 90 3.69 -0.51 10.07
N VAL A 91 4.49 -0.76 11.11
CA VAL A 91 5.02 -2.11 11.35
C VAL A 91 3.88 -3.03 11.75
N LEU A 92 3.69 -4.12 11.00
CA LEU A 92 2.62 -5.09 11.15
C LEU A 92 3.02 -6.25 12.04
N MET A 93 4.18 -6.85 11.78
CA MET A 93 4.67 -8.01 12.53
C MET A 93 6.17 -8.22 12.30
N VAL A 94 6.76 -9.08 13.12
CA VAL A 94 8.09 -9.65 12.89
C VAL A 94 7.95 -11.16 12.75
N ALA A 95 8.63 -11.72 11.76
CA ALA A 95 8.69 -13.16 11.50
C ALA A 95 10.11 -13.57 11.13
N TYR A 96 10.29 -14.84 10.78
CA TYR A 96 11.57 -15.39 10.32
C TYR A 96 11.37 -16.09 8.98
N MET A 97 12.39 -16.07 8.14
CA MET A 97 12.46 -16.84 6.89
C MET A 97 13.70 -17.72 6.92
N ASN A 98 13.60 -18.93 6.37
CA ASN A 98 14.75 -19.66 5.86
C ASN A 98 14.86 -19.47 4.34
N GLU A 99 15.82 -20.13 3.69
CA GLU A 99 16.04 -20.02 2.24
C GLU A 99 14.78 -20.34 1.43
N GLU A 100 14.12 -21.45 1.74
CA GLU A 100 12.89 -21.88 1.05
C GLU A 100 11.75 -20.86 1.20
N ALA A 101 11.57 -20.27 2.39
CA ALA A 101 10.56 -19.24 2.63
C ALA A 101 10.84 -17.97 1.80
N PHE A 102 12.11 -17.58 1.71
CA PHE A 102 12.56 -16.42 0.93
C PHE A 102 12.32 -16.63 -0.57
N GLU A 103 12.74 -17.78 -1.11
CA GLU A 103 12.54 -18.14 -2.52
C GLU A 103 11.06 -18.24 -2.88
N SER A 104 10.26 -18.88 -2.03
CA SER A 104 8.80 -18.95 -2.20
C SER A 104 8.16 -17.56 -2.20
N THR A 105 8.62 -16.66 -1.33
CA THR A 105 8.12 -15.28 -1.27
C THR A 105 8.44 -14.51 -2.54
N ILE A 106 9.65 -14.63 -3.08
CA ILE A 106 10.05 -14.00 -4.34
C ILE A 106 9.22 -14.57 -5.51
N LYS A 107 9.11 -15.90 -5.57
CA LYS A 107 8.41 -16.60 -6.65
C LYS A 107 6.91 -16.30 -6.68
N THR A 108 6.26 -16.30 -5.51
CA THR A 108 4.81 -16.20 -5.40
C THR A 108 4.31 -14.80 -5.09
N GLY A 109 5.21 -13.89 -4.69
CA GLY A 109 4.92 -12.55 -4.19
C GLY A 109 3.97 -12.52 -2.99
N ARG A 110 3.75 -13.66 -2.33
CA ARG A 110 3.04 -13.78 -1.06
C ARG A 110 4.05 -14.06 0.04
N MET A 111 3.93 -13.37 1.16
CA MET A 111 4.83 -13.60 2.29
C MET A 111 4.71 -15.04 2.80
N THR A 112 5.82 -15.77 2.70
CA THR A 112 6.01 -17.09 3.28
C THR A 112 7.02 -16.99 4.40
N TYR A 113 6.76 -17.64 5.53
CA TYR A 113 7.61 -17.57 6.71
C TYR A 113 7.94 -18.97 7.22
N TYR A 114 9.00 -19.06 8.01
CA TYR A 114 9.36 -20.26 8.75
C TYR A 114 8.99 -20.12 10.23
N SER A 115 8.17 -21.04 10.73
CA SER A 115 7.81 -21.09 12.14
C SER A 115 8.88 -21.81 12.94
N ARG A 116 9.59 -21.07 13.81
CA ARG A 116 10.60 -21.67 14.71
C ARG A 116 10.03 -22.71 15.67
N SER A 117 8.78 -22.52 16.12
CA SER A 117 8.14 -23.42 17.07
C SER A 117 7.54 -24.66 16.40
N ARG A 118 6.98 -24.53 15.20
CA ARG A 118 6.40 -25.66 14.44
C ARG A 118 7.40 -26.35 13.53
N GLN A 119 8.57 -25.74 13.32
CA GLN A 119 9.62 -26.17 12.39
C GLN A 119 9.06 -26.44 11.00
N SER A 120 8.21 -25.53 10.50
CA SER A 120 7.52 -25.68 9.24
C SER A 120 7.34 -24.35 8.53
N GLN A 121 7.21 -24.43 7.20
CA GLN A 121 6.78 -23.29 6.37
C GLN A 121 5.33 -22.94 6.66
N TRP A 122 4.99 -21.66 6.52
CA TRP A 122 3.59 -21.22 6.48
C TRP A 122 3.44 -19.97 5.61
N VAL A 123 2.44 -19.99 4.73
CA VAL A 123 2.07 -18.84 3.91
C VAL A 123 1.11 -17.96 4.70
N LYS A 124 1.44 -16.67 4.86
CA LYS A 124 0.59 -15.77 5.64
C LYS A 124 -0.77 -15.61 4.96
N GLY A 125 -1.83 -15.93 5.71
CA GLY A 125 -3.20 -15.82 5.24
C GLY A 125 -3.77 -17.12 4.66
N GLU A 126 -3.00 -18.19 4.53
CA GLU A 126 -3.47 -19.46 3.95
C GLU A 126 -4.67 -20.05 4.70
N THR A 127 -4.69 -19.94 6.03
CA THR A 127 -5.83 -20.40 6.85
C THR A 127 -6.89 -19.32 7.07
N SER A 128 -6.51 -18.05 7.18
CA SER A 128 -7.40 -16.96 7.61
C SER A 128 -7.93 -16.07 6.47
N GLY A 129 -7.40 -16.21 5.26
CA GLY A 129 -7.62 -15.29 4.13
C GLY A 129 -6.89 -13.94 4.26
N HIS A 130 -6.13 -13.71 5.34
CA HIS A 130 -5.44 -12.43 5.58
C HIS A 130 -4.04 -12.41 4.99
N PHE A 131 -3.97 -12.37 3.66
CA PHE A 131 -2.74 -12.44 2.89
C PHE A 131 -1.87 -11.19 3.01
N GLN A 132 -0.57 -11.36 2.78
CA GLN A 132 0.40 -10.27 2.63
C GLN A 132 1.06 -10.39 1.26
N TYR A 133 0.81 -9.41 0.40
CA TYR A 133 1.44 -9.34 -0.93
C TYR A 133 2.65 -8.43 -0.89
N VAL A 134 3.80 -8.94 -1.31
CA VAL A 134 5.07 -8.19 -1.30
C VAL A 134 4.98 -7.03 -2.27
N LYS A 135 5.47 -5.86 -1.85
CA LYS A 135 5.69 -4.67 -2.68
C LYS A 135 7.17 -4.38 -2.83
N SER A 136 7.94 -4.55 -1.76
CA SER A 136 9.39 -4.52 -1.81
C SER A 136 10.01 -5.35 -0.70
N LEU A 137 11.17 -5.94 -0.96
CA LEU A 137 12.05 -6.52 0.05
C LEU A 137 13.38 -5.76 0.03
N SER A 138 13.91 -5.47 1.22
CA SER A 138 15.20 -4.80 1.38
C SER A 138 15.95 -5.45 2.53
N ALA A 139 17.25 -5.63 2.38
CA ALA A 139 18.13 -6.01 3.49
C ALA A 139 18.66 -4.74 4.19
N ASP A 140 18.95 -4.82 5.47
CA ASP A 140 19.65 -3.76 6.20
C ASP A 140 21.14 -3.69 5.83
N CYS A 141 21.89 -2.81 6.52
CA CYS A 141 23.24 -2.43 6.09
C CYS A 141 24.27 -3.56 6.19
N ASP A 142 24.10 -4.47 7.13
CA ASP A 142 24.95 -5.65 7.32
C ASP A 142 24.30 -6.96 6.87
N LYS A 143 23.08 -6.88 6.32
CA LYS A 143 22.31 -7.93 5.64
C LYS A 143 21.88 -9.07 6.55
N ASP A 144 21.64 -8.79 7.83
CA ASP A 144 21.16 -9.78 8.78
C ASP A 144 19.65 -9.67 9.08
N THR A 145 18.99 -8.63 8.54
CA THR A 145 17.56 -8.42 8.72
C THR A 145 16.91 -7.95 7.42
N LEU A 146 15.72 -8.47 7.13
CA LEU A 146 14.90 -8.02 6.00
C LEU A 146 13.80 -7.06 6.45
N LEU A 147 13.56 -6.03 5.64
CA LEU A 147 12.35 -5.21 5.66
C LEU A 147 11.46 -5.59 4.47
N ALA A 148 10.27 -6.08 4.76
CA ALA A 148 9.24 -6.37 3.78
C ALA A 148 8.15 -5.29 3.82
N LYS A 149 8.03 -4.50 2.75
CA LYS A 149 6.83 -3.67 2.54
C LYS A 149 5.78 -4.51 1.85
N VAL A 150 4.60 -4.61 2.46
CA VAL A 150 3.52 -5.48 2.00
C VAL A 150 2.21 -4.71 1.88
N SER A 151 1.36 -5.15 0.95
CA SER A 151 -0.06 -4.82 0.95
C SER A 151 -0.79 -5.88 1.77
N GLN A 152 -1.25 -5.52 2.96
CA GLN A 152 -1.99 -6.42 3.85
C GLN A 152 -3.46 -6.52 3.41
N VAL A 153 -3.98 -7.74 3.32
CA VAL A 153 -5.41 -8.02 3.21
C VAL A 153 -5.95 -8.41 4.58
N GLY A 154 -7.03 -7.77 5.02
CA GLY A 154 -7.57 -7.98 6.37
C GLY A 154 -6.57 -7.57 7.45
N VAL A 155 -6.38 -8.41 8.47
CA VAL A 155 -5.53 -8.09 9.63
C VAL A 155 -4.28 -8.97 9.70
N ALA A 156 -3.15 -8.40 10.14
CA ALA A 156 -1.92 -9.17 10.26
C ALA A 156 -1.94 -10.10 11.49
N CYS A 157 -2.54 -9.65 12.61
CA CYS A 157 -2.50 -10.37 13.87
C CYS A 157 -3.64 -11.39 14.00
N HIS A 158 -3.34 -12.54 14.62
CA HIS A 158 -4.34 -13.56 14.91
C HIS A 158 -5.38 -13.14 15.98
N THR A 159 -5.14 -12.03 16.69
CA THR A 159 -6.08 -11.48 17.68
C THR A 159 -7.21 -10.67 17.07
N GLY A 160 -7.17 -10.42 15.75
CA GLY A 160 -8.07 -9.47 15.09
C GLY A 160 -7.48 -8.07 14.96
N SER A 161 -6.32 -7.77 15.56
CA SER A 161 -5.65 -6.48 15.43
C SER A 161 -4.91 -6.34 14.09
N TYR A 162 -4.95 -5.15 13.49
CA TYR A 162 -4.28 -4.90 12.20
C TYR A 162 -2.76 -5.14 12.26
N SER A 163 -2.11 -4.70 13.35
CA SER A 163 -0.70 -4.94 13.68
C SER A 163 -0.59 -5.80 14.93
N CYS A 164 0.51 -6.54 15.10
CA CYS A 164 0.88 -7.23 16.33
C CYS A 164 1.38 -6.27 17.43
N PHE A 165 1.78 -5.05 17.07
CA PHE A 165 2.37 -4.06 18.00
C PHE A 165 1.31 -3.13 18.58
N PHE A 166 0.31 -3.69 19.27
CA PHE A 166 -0.81 -2.94 19.87
C PHE A 166 -0.71 -2.76 21.39
N ASN A 167 0.23 -3.45 22.05
CA ASN A 167 0.45 -3.31 23.50
C ASN A 167 1.51 -2.24 23.77
N GLU A 168 1.08 -1.11 24.31
CA GLU A 168 1.95 0.00 24.67
C GLU A 168 2.69 -0.28 25.99
N ILE A 169 4.02 -0.14 26.01
CA ILE A 169 4.85 -0.34 27.22
C ILE A 169 5.18 1.01 27.90
N VAL A 170 5.65 1.97 27.11
CA VAL A 170 5.95 3.34 27.54
C VAL A 170 5.60 4.29 26.41
N LYS A 171 4.92 5.38 26.73
CA LYS A 171 4.70 6.50 25.82
C LYS A 171 5.05 7.80 26.51
N LYS A 172 6.09 8.46 26.01
CA LYS A 172 6.30 9.88 26.31
C LYS A 172 5.32 10.65 25.46
N GLU A 173 4.62 11.63 26.04
CA GLU A 173 3.84 12.55 25.23
C GLU A 173 4.80 13.28 24.27
N TYR A 174 4.56 13.11 22.98
CA TYR A 174 5.16 13.90 21.94
C TYR A 174 4.07 14.26 20.94
N ILE A 175 4.18 15.46 20.37
CA ILE A 175 3.34 15.86 19.26
C ILE A 175 3.90 15.16 18.04
N ASN A 176 3.17 14.19 17.48
CA ASN A 176 3.55 13.61 16.21
C ASN A 176 3.46 14.70 15.14
N ARG A 177 4.57 14.98 14.47
CA ARG A 177 4.68 15.98 13.40
C ARG A 177 4.88 15.34 12.02
N ASP A 178 4.71 14.02 11.92
CA ASP A 178 4.66 13.34 10.63
C ASP A 178 3.50 13.90 9.80
N PRO A 179 3.77 14.56 8.65
CA PRO A 179 2.73 15.27 7.91
C PRO A 179 1.59 14.36 7.46
N HIS A 180 1.91 13.14 7.00
CA HIS A 180 0.91 12.17 6.57
C HIS A 180 -0.02 11.82 7.72
N LYS A 181 0.54 11.47 8.88
CA LYS A 181 -0.26 11.13 10.07
C LYS A 181 -1.10 12.30 10.55
N VAL A 182 -0.56 13.52 10.59
CA VAL A 182 -1.32 14.70 11.02
C VAL A 182 -2.50 14.96 10.08
N LEU A 183 -2.29 14.89 8.77
CA LEU A 183 -3.34 15.10 7.77
C LEU A 183 -4.42 14.01 7.83
N GLU A 184 -4.03 12.74 7.95
CA GLU A 184 -4.95 11.61 8.12
C GLU A 184 -5.74 11.69 9.43
N ASP A 185 -5.09 11.99 10.56
CA ASP A 185 -5.74 12.10 11.86
C ASP A 185 -6.77 13.25 11.85
N VAL A 186 -6.43 14.41 11.27
CA VAL A 186 -7.36 15.54 11.14
C VAL A 186 -8.51 15.21 10.20
N TYR A 187 -8.24 14.61 9.04
CA TYR A 187 -9.27 14.14 8.11
C TYR A 187 -10.23 13.14 8.78
N GLY A 188 -9.67 12.17 9.51
CA GLY A 188 -10.43 11.17 10.26
C GLY A 188 -11.33 11.79 11.34
N VAL A 189 -10.84 12.79 12.07
CA VAL A 189 -11.66 13.56 13.03
C VAL A 189 -12.79 14.31 12.32
N ILE A 190 -12.54 14.94 11.17
CA ILE A 190 -13.57 15.65 10.39
C ILE A 190 -14.63 14.67 9.88
N ALA A 191 -14.22 13.51 9.35
CA ALA A 191 -15.10 12.45 8.89
C ALA A 191 -15.95 11.88 10.03
N ASP A 192 -15.34 11.62 11.18
CA ASP A 192 -16.04 11.19 12.39
C ASP A 192 -17.07 12.24 12.83
N ARG A 193 -16.75 13.54 12.81
CA ARG A 193 -17.73 14.58 13.14
C ARG A 193 -18.90 14.64 12.17
N LYS A 194 -18.73 14.28 10.91
CA LYS A 194 -19.84 14.18 9.96
C LYS A 194 -20.73 12.98 10.26
N ALA A 195 -20.15 11.83 10.58
CA ALA A 195 -20.89 10.60 10.89
C ALA A 195 -21.52 10.62 12.30
N ASN A 196 -20.82 11.20 13.27
CA ASN A 196 -21.15 11.29 14.69
C ASN A 196 -21.13 12.77 15.13
N PRO A 197 -22.19 13.55 14.82
CA PRO A 197 -22.24 14.97 15.14
C PRO A 197 -22.06 15.23 16.63
N LYS A 198 -21.28 16.27 16.97
CA LYS A 198 -21.15 16.72 18.36
C LYS A 198 -21.42 18.22 18.45
N GLU A 199 -22.39 18.54 19.29
CA GLU A 199 -22.90 19.88 19.51
C GLU A 199 -21.77 20.86 19.89
N GLY A 200 -21.84 22.08 19.37
CA GLY A 200 -20.84 23.13 19.58
C GLY A 200 -19.54 22.97 18.78
N SER A 201 -19.40 21.94 17.95
CA SER A 201 -18.23 21.77 17.07
C SER A 201 -18.25 22.75 15.89
N TYR A 202 -17.13 23.42 15.64
CA TYR A 202 -16.95 24.25 14.44
C TYR A 202 -17.15 23.44 13.15
N THR A 203 -16.65 22.20 13.10
CA THR A 203 -16.81 21.32 11.93
C THR A 203 -18.28 21.01 11.66
N ASN A 204 -19.07 20.74 12.71
CA ASN A 204 -20.50 20.49 12.54
C ASN A 204 -21.23 21.75 12.08
N TYR A 205 -20.87 22.94 12.59
CA TYR A 205 -21.40 24.20 12.08
C TYR A 205 -21.15 24.38 10.57
N LEU A 206 -19.98 24.00 10.05
CA LEU A 206 -19.70 24.07 8.61
C LEU A 206 -20.61 23.12 7.82
N PHE A 207 -20.75 21.87 8.27
CA PHE A 207 -21.63 20.90 7.63
C PHE A 207 -23.10 21.30 7.69
N ASP A 208 -23.57 21.81 8.83
CA ASP A 208 -24.96 22.27 9.03
C ASP A 208 -25.33 23.44 8.12
N LYS A 209 -24.36 24.31 7.81
CA LYS A 209 -24.53 25.43 6.86
C LYS A 209 -24.39 25.01 5.40
N GLY A 210 -23.91 23.79 5.14
CA GLY A 210 -23.83 23.19 3.82
C GLY A 210 -22.68 23.71 2.96
N ILE A 211 -22.67 23.22 1.71
CA ILE A 211 -21.57 23.37 0.76
C ILE A 211 -21.16 24.83 0.51
N ASP A 212 -22.10 25.77 0.43
CA ASP A 212 -21.77 27.18 0.15
C ASP A 212 -20.92 27.80 1.27
N LYS A 213 -21.17 27.43 2.52
CA LYS A 213 -20.38 27.91 3.66
C LYS A 213 -18.98 27.31 3.65
N ILE A 214 -18.86 26.04 3.30
CA ILE A 214 -17.57 25.34 3.16
C ILE A 214 -16.75 25.98 2.04
N LEU A 215 -17.34 26.18 0.86
CA LEU A 215 -16.68 26.78 -0.30
C LEU A 215 -16.28 28.24 -0.04
N LYS A 216 -17.15 29.01 0.62
CA LYS A 216 -16.82 30.36 1.06
C LYS A 216 -15.55 30.35 1.91
N LYS A 217 -15.45 29.42 2.85
CA LYS A 217 -14.27 29.30 3.71
C LYS A 217 -13.01 28.90 2.93
N VAL A 218 -13.09 27.88 2.09
CA VAL A 218 -11.96 27.50 1.21
C VAL A 218 -11.46 28.69 0.38
N GLY A 219 -12.37 29.51 -0.16
CA GLY A 219 -12.01 30.70 -0.94
C GLY A 219 -11.43 31.86 -0.11
N GLU A 220 -11.94 32.08 1.11
CA GLU A 220 -11.39 33.04 2.08
C GLU A 220 -9.93 32.72 2.37
N GLU A 221 -9.66 31.51 2.89
CA GLU A 221 -8.30 31.12 3.31
C GLU A 221 -7.32 31.10 2.12
N ALA A 222 -7.77 30.67 0.92
CA ALA A 222 -6.94 30.71 -0.29
C ALA A 222 -6.51 32.15 -0.65
N THR A 223 -7.40 33.12 -0.45
CA THR A 223 -7.10 34.54 -0.70
C THR A 223 -6.18 35.09 0.39
N GLU A 224 -6.38 34.68 1.64
CA GLU A 224 -5.55 35.08 2.78
C GLU A 224 -4.12 34.56 2.63
N ILE A 225 -3.89 33.35 2.12
CA ILE A 225 -2.54 32.86 1.76
C ILE A 225 -1.85 33.82 0.79
N ILE A 226 -2.54 34.29 -0.26
CA ILE A 226 -1.97 35.19 -1.27
C ILE A 226 -1.58 36.52 -0.63
N ILE A 227 -2.42 37.05 0.25
CA ILE A 227 -2.17 38.30 0.97
C ILE A 227 -1.00 38.13 1.94
N ALA A 228 -1.01 37.09 2.77
CA ALA A 228 0.02 36.78 3.75
C ALA A 228 1.39 36.52 3.10
N ALA A 229 1.42 35.88 1.93
CA ALA A 229 2.66 35.64 1.19
C ALA A 229 3.36 36.92 0.69
N LYS A 230 2.66 38.07 0.66
CA LYS A 230 3.27 39.37 0.35
C LYS A 230 3.95 40.00 1.57
N ASN A 231 3.64 39.54 2.78
CA ASN A 231 4.23 40.05 4.01
C ASN A 231 5.57 39.34 4.27
N PRO A 232 6.53 40.02 4.93
CA PRO A 232 7.84 39.43 5.22
C PRO A 232 7.79 38.34 6.31
N GLU A 233 6.72 38.31 7.12
CA GLU A 233 6.58 37.41 8.26
C GLU A 233 6.02 36.04 7.83
N LYS A 234 6.85 35.01 7.93
CA LYS A 234 6.49 33.63 7.57
C LYS A 234 5.37 33.00 8.42
N GLU A 235 5.08 33.59 9.59
CA GLU A 235 4.14 33.01 10.54
C GLU A 235 2.71 33.12 10.05
N GLU A 236 2.35 34.27 9.47
CA GLU A 236 1.01 34.52 8.92
C GLU A 236 0.68 33.52 7.81
N VAL A 237 1.55 33.40 6.80
CA VAL A 237 1.32 32.45 5.68
C VAL A 237 1.24 30.99 6.16
N LYS A 238 1.96 30.63 7.22
CA LYS A 238 1.86 29.29 7.82
C LYS A 238 0.47 29.04 8.42
N TYR A 239 -0.11 30.02 9.12
CA TYR A 239 -1.46 29.91 9.67
C TYR A 239 -2.50 29.82 8.56
N GLU A 240 -2.42 30.68 7.55
CA GLU A 240 -3.37 30.66 6.43
C GLU A 240 -3.31 29.35 5.63
N ILE A 241 -2.11 28.79 5.41
CA ILE A 241 -1.97 27.47 4.78
C ILE A 241 -2.61 26.38 5.66
N SER A 242 -2.48 26.49 6.98
CA SER A 242 -3.03 25.49 7.90
C SER A 242 -4.57 25.51 7.89
N ASP A 243 -5.18 26.70 7.90
CA ASP A 243 -6.63 26.87 7.86
C ASP A 243 -7.20 26.48 6.48
N PHE A 244 -6.50 26.83 5.39
CA PHE A 244 -6.85 26.38 4.05
C PHE A 244 -6.85 24.86 3.94
N LEU A 245 -5.82 24.17 4.45
CA LEU A 245 -5.76 22.70 4.43
C LEU A 245 -6.89 22.09 5.25
N TYR A 246 -7.20 22.65 6.43
CA TYR A 246 -8.35 22.21 7.23
C TYR A 246 -9.66 22.33 6.46
N HIS A 247 -9.92 23.49 5.85
CA HIS A 247 -11.14 23.74 5.10
C HIS A 247 -11.23 22.91 3.81
N CYS A 248 -10.10 22.62 3.17
CA CYS A 248 -10.02 21.65 2.07
C CYS A 248 -10.40 20.24 2.55
N MET A 249 -9.92 19.79 3.71
CA MET A 249 -10.30 18.48 4.26
C MET A 249 -11.80 18.40 4.60
N VAL A 250 -12.42 19.49 5.07
CA VAL A 250 -13.88 19.56 5.25
C VAL A 250 -14.60 19.40 3.91
N LEU A 251 -14.13 20.06 2.85
CA LEU A 251 -14.67 19.90 1.50
C LEU A 251 -14.46 18.47 0.95
N MET A 252 -13.30 17.88 1.21
CA MET A 252 -12.98 16.49 0.83
C MET A 252 -13.98 15.52 1.46
N VAL A 253 -14.21 15.60 2.77
CA VAL A 253 -15.22 14.79 3.48
C VAL A 253 -16.64 15.10 2.98
N GLU A 254 -16.93 16.34 2.58
CA GLU A 254 -18.21 16.70 1.99
C GLU A 254 -18.44 16.03 0.63
N LYS A 255 -17.38 15.85 -0.16
CA LYS A 255 -17.42 15.26 -1.51
C LYS A 255 -17.04 13.78 -1.56
N GLY A 256 -16.64 13.18 -0.44
CA GLY A 256 -16.20 11.79 -0.38
C GLY A 256 -14.85 11.55 -1.06
N VAL A 257 -13.97 12.55 -1.05
CA VAL A 257 -12.60 12.46 -1.61
C VAL A 257 -11.61 12.19 -0.48
N THR A 258 -10.66 11.29 -0.71
CA THR A 258 -9.62 10.90 0.27
C THR A 258 -8.24 11.47 -0.08
N TRP A 259 -7.34 11.52 0.91
CA TRP A 259 -5.93 11.87 0.65
C TRP A 259 -5.25 10.85 -0.28
N ASP A 260 -5.59 9.56 -0.18
CA ASP A 260 -5.11 8.52 -1.10
C ASP A 260 -5.42 8.86 -2.56
N GLU A 261 -6.65 9.29 -2.86
CA GLU A 261 -7.05 9.71 -4.21
C GLU A 261 -6.29 10.95 -4.68
N ILE A 262 -6.14 11.97 -3.83
CA ILE A 262 -5.40 13.20 -4.16
C ILE A 262 -3.92 12.91 -4.40
N MET A 263 -3.29 12.11 -3.53
CA MET A 263 -1.88 11.77 -3.66
C MET A 263 -1.63 10.87 -4.87
N SER A 264 -2.56 9.97 -5.21
CA SER A 264 -2.49 9.18 -6.43
C SER A 264 -2.53 10.06 -7.69
N ASP A 265 -3.41 11.07 -7.72
CA ASP A 265 -3.46 12.02 -8.83
C ASP A 265 -2.16 12.83 -8.92
N LEU A 266 -1.69 13.39 -7.80
CA LEU A 266 -0.45 14.18 -7.77
C LEU A 266 0.79 13.38 -8.17
N ALA A 267 0.91 12.13 -7.73
CA ALA A 267 2.03 11.25 -8.08
C ALA A 267 2.05 10.82 -9.55
N SER A 268 0.93 10.96 -10.26
CA SER A 268 0.81 10.63 -11.68
C SER A 268 1.20 11.78 -12.62
N ARG A 269 1.44 12.99 -12.09
CA ARG A 269 1.82 14.20 -12.84
C ARG A 269 3.33 14.30 -13.00
#